data_AF-A0A846QLX8-F1
#
_entry.id   AF-A0A846QLX8-F1
#
_cell.length_a   1.000
_cell.length_b   1.000
_cell.length_c   1.000
_cell.angle_alpha   90.00
_cell.angle_beta   90.00
_cell.angle_gamma   90.00
#
_symmetry.space_group_name_H-M   'P 1'
#
loop_
_entity.id
_entity.type
_entity.pdbx_description
1 polymer ?
#
loop_
_entity_poly.entity_id
_entity_poly.type
_entity_poly.pdbx_seq_one_letter_code
_entity_poly.pdbx_strand_id
1 'polypeptide(L)' 'MNRTNQSTIIKEAINSYLDKGVTDKQDIYTKVVDELGVPRPTVRRVARDLRNELLQKIQILQSDMPKTTPEEDQ' A
#
# COMPACT_ATOMS: atom_id res chain seq x y z
N MET A 1 -4.53 17.47 17.69
CA MET A 1 -3.43 16.51 17.47
C MET A 1 -3.77 15.62 16.28
N ASN A 2 -2.89 15.67 15.27
CA ASN A 2 -3.21 15.42 13.87
C ASN A 2 -3.17 13.93 13.50
N ARG A 3 -4.23 13.17 13.85
CA ARG A 3 -4.38 11.75 13.44
C ARG A 3 -4.22 11.54 11.93
N THR A 4 -4.67 12.50 11.12
CA THR A 4 -4.55 12.47 9.65
C THR A 4 -3.10 12.45 9.19
N ASN A 5 -2.24 13.25 9.83
CA ASN A 5 -0.83 13.38 9.42
C ASN A 5 -0.06 12.08 9.65
N GLN A 6 -0.33 11.35 10.74
CA GLN A 6 0.38 10.11 11.04
C GLN A 6 0.06 9.00 10.02
N SER A 7 -1.20 8.87 9.60
CA SER A 7 -1.57 7.88 8.57
C SER A 7 -0.89 8.20 7.25
N THR A 8 -0.89 9.47 6.83
CA THR A 8 -0.22 9.91 5.61
C THR A 8 1.27 9.63 5.65
N ILE A 9 1.97 10.01 6.73
CA ILE A 9 3.42 9.77 6.88
C ILE A 9 3.74 8.27 6.83
N ILE A 10 2.94 7.41 7.47
CA ILE A 10 3.15 5.96 7.42
C ILE A 10 2.93 5.41 5.99
N LYS A 11 1.92 5.90 5.26
CA LYS A 11 1.69 5.50 3.87
C LYS A 11 2.84 5.90 2.96
N GLU A 12 3.35 7.12 3.12
CA GLU A 12 4.50 7.63 2.36
C GLU A 12 5.75 6.80 2.64
N ALA A 13 6.02 6.48 3.91
CA ALA A 13 7.14 5.61 4.27
C ALA A 13 7.00 4.21 3.65
N ILE A 14 5.81 3.59 3.73
CA ILE A 14 5.54 2.28 3.10
C ILE A 14 5.79 2.36 1.60
N ASN A 15 5.25 3.36 0.90
CA ASN A 15 5.47 3.54 -0.53
C ASN A 15 6.95 3.76 -0.86
N SER A 16 7.67 4.56 -0.06
CA SER A 16 9.12 4.75 -0.25
C SER A 16 9.88 3.42 -0.23
N TYR A 17 9.54 2.51 0.68
CA TYR A 17 10.16 1.18 0.72
C TYR A 17 9.76 0.28 -0.46
N LEU A 18 8.50 0.34 -0.89
CA LEU A 18 8.03 -0.37 -2.08
C LEU A 18 8.72 0.15 -3.35
N ASP A 19 8.88 1.47 -3.49
CA ASP A 19 9.56 2.13 -4.61
C ASP A 19 11.06 1.81 -4.65
N LYS A 20 11.68 1.62 -3.47
CA LYS A 20 13.05 1.12 -3.32
C LYS A 20 13.19 -0.37 -3.65
N GLY A 21 12.09 -1.06 -3.97
CA GLY A 21 12.08 -2.48 -4.35
C GLY A 21 12.07 -3.44 -3.16
N VAL A 22 11.78 -2.98 -1.94
CA VAL A 22 11.58 -3.91 -0.82
C VAL A 22 10.27 -4.66 -1.02
N THR A 23 10.34 -5.98 -1.16
CA THR A 23 9.17 -6.83 -1.40
C THR A 23 8.73 -7.64 -0.18
N ASP A 24 9.59 -7.75 0.84
CA ASP A 24 9.22 -8.41 2.10
C ASP A 24 8.37 -7.48 2.98
N LYS A 25 7.11 -7.84 3.11
CA LYS A 25 6.12 -7.14 3.95
C LYS A 25 6.55 -6.99 5.41
N GLN A 26 7.20 -7.99 6.01
CA GLN A 26 7.66 -7.90 7.40
C GLN A 26 8.88 -7.00 7.53
N ASP A 27 9.76 -6.98 6.54
CA ASP A 27 10.91 -6.06 6.49
C ASP A 27 10.42 -4.61 6.41
N ILE A 28 9.47 -4.31 5.50
CA ILE A 28 8.83 -2.99 5.41
C ILE A 28 8.23 -2.58 6.76
N TYR A 29 7.49 -3.47 7.43
CA TYR A 29 6.91 -3.16 8.73
C TYR A 29 7.95 -2.89 9.81
N THR A 30 9.08 -3.59 9.79
CA THR A 30 10.15 -3.39 10.76
C THR A 30 10.82 -2.05 10.50
N LYS A 31 11.21 -1.78 9.26
CA LYS A 31 11.85 -0.51 8.84
C LYS A 31 10.98 0.72 9.13
N VAL A 32 9.67 0.65 8.85
CA VAL A 32 8.74 1.75 9.14
C VAL A 32 8.57 1.96 10.65
N VAL A 33 8.59 0.91 11.47
CA VAL A 33 8.55 1.02 12.93
C VAL A 33 9.83 1.64 13.45
N ASP A 34 10.99 1.20 12.96
CA ASP A 34 12.29 1.69 13.39
C ASP A 34 12.51 3.17 13.00
N GLU A 35 12.05 3.57 11.81
CA GLU A 35 12.19 4.94 11.30
C GLU A 35 11.23 5.94 11.96
N LEU A 36 9.95 5.57 12.13
CA LEU A 36 8.93 6.49 12.61
C LEU A 36 8.60 6.34 14.11
N GLY A 37 9.13 5.31 14.77
CA GLY A 37 8.87 5.01 16.18
C GLY A 37 7.40 4.66 16.48
N VAL A 38 6.63 4.27 15.46
CA VAL A 38 5.19 3.98 15.60
C VAL A 38 4.94 2.50 15.93
N PRO A 39 3.86 2.14 16.64
CA PRO A 39 3.54 0.75 16.94
C PRO A 39 3.29 -0.08 15.68
N ARG A 40 3.84 -1.30 15.64
CA ARG A 40 3.62 -2.27 14.53
C ARG A 40 2.13 -2.56 14.23
N PRO A 41 1.21 -2.63 15.22
CA PRO A 41 -0.23 -2.73 14.94
C PRO A 41 -0.79 -1.54 14.14
N THR A 42 -0.27 -0.33 14.38
CA THR A 42 -0.66 0.87 13.63
C THR A 42 -0.18 0.79 12.19
N VAL A 43 1.08 0.41 11.96
CA VAL A 43 1.64 0.20 10.60
C VAL A 43 0.82 -0.85 9.84
N ARG A 44 0.50 -1.98 10.49
CA ARG A 44 -0.32 -3.04 9.89
C ARG A 44 -1.72 -2.55 9.49
N ARG A 45 -2.35 -1.72 10.32
CA ARG A 45 -3.66 -1.12 9.99
C ARG A 45 -3.54 -0.21 8.77
N VAL A 46 -2.61 0.73 8.80
CA VAL A 46 -2.41 1.69 7.71
C VAL A 46 -2.00 1.00 6.41
N ALA A 47 -1.20 -0.05 6.47
CA ALA A 47 -0.85 -0.85 5.29
C ALA A 47 -2.08 -1.53 4.66
N ARG A 48 -3.05 -1.99 5.46
CA ARG A 48 -4.31 -2.53 4.95
C ARG A 48 -5.16 -1.45 4.29
N ASP A 49 -5.24 -0.28 4.90
CA ASP A 49 -5.97 0.87 4.35
C ASP A 49 -5.36 1.30 3.01
N LEU A 50 -4.03 1.43 2.95
CA LEU A 50 -3.28 1.74 1.73
C LEU A 50 -3.54 0.70 0.62
N ARG A 51 -3.51 -0.59 0.95
CA ARG A 51 -3.83 -1.65 -0.01
C ARG A 51 -5.24 -1.48 -0.58
N ASN A 52 -6.24 -1.22 0.26
CA ASN A 52 -7.61 -1.04 -0.20
C ASN A 52 -7.75 0.19 -1.12
N GLU A 53 -7.06 1.29 -0.79
CA GLU A 53 -7.02 2.50 -1.64
C GLU A 53 -6.36 2.23 -3.00
N LEU A 54 -5.27 1.47 -3.02
CA LEU A 54 -4.60 1.09 -4.27
C LEU A 54 -5.49 0.18 -5.12
N LEU A 55 -6.13 -0.82 -4.52
CA LEU A 55 -7.07 -1.70 -5.23
C LEU A 55 -8.25 -0.92 -5.81
N GLN A 56 -8.79 0.03 -5.07
CA GLN A 56 -9.87 0.90 -5.55
C GLN A 56 -9.41 1.75 -6.76
N LYS A 57 -8.20 2.32 -6.70
CA LYS A 57 -7.61 3.05 -7.84
C LYS A 57 -7.41 2.14 -9.05
N ILE A 58 -6.88 0.93 -8.84
CA ILE A 58 -6.72 -0.07 -9.90
C ILE A 58 -8.08 -0.40 -10.53
N GLN A 59 -9.11 -0.63 -9.73
CA GLN A 59 -10.45 -0.93 -10.21
C GLN A 59 -11.01 0.20 -11.09
N ILE A 60 -10.86 1.46 -10.68
CA ILE A 60 -11.29 2.61 -11.47
C ILE A 60 -10.53 2.65 -12.81
N LEU A 61 -9.19 2.54 -12.78
CA LEU A 61 -8.37 2.58 -14.00
C LEU A 61 -8.61 1.38 -14.94
N GLN A 62 -8.97 0.21 -14.40
CA GLN A 62 -9.37 -0.96 -15.17
C GLN A 62 -10.78 -0.84 -15.75
N SER A 63 -11.66 -0.05 -15.13
CA SER A 63 -13.04 0.13 -15.61
C SER A 63 -13.10 0.81 -16.99
N ASP A 64 -12.09 1.62 -17.30
CA ASP A 64 -11.94 2.29 -18.60
C ASP A 64 -11.16 1.45 -19.63
N MET A 65 -10.57 0.31 -19.23
CA MET A 65 -10.02 -0.63 -20.19
C MET A 65 -11.17 -1.48 -20.76
N PRO A 66 -11.31 -1.59 -22.09
CA PRO A 66 -12.16 -2.63 -22.66
C PRO A 66 -11.69 -3.98 -22.08
N LYS A 67 -12.62 -4.78 -21.56
CA LYS A 67 -12.34 -6.15 -21.14
C LYS A 67 -11.70 -6.86 -22.34
N THR A 68 -10.39 -6.97 -22.36
CA THR A 68 -9.72 -8.04 -23.07
C THR A 68 -10.06 -9.29 -22.27
N THR A 69 -11.25 -9.86 -22.56
CA THR A 69 -11.43 -11.30 -22.43
C THR A 69 -10.20 -11.94 -23.05
N PRO A 70 -9.44 -12.77 -22.33
CA PRO A 70 -8.63 -13.75 -23.03
C PRO A 70 -9.64 -14.57 -23.81
N GLU A 71 -9.71 -14.35 -25.13
CA GLU A 71 -10.28 -15.36 -26.02
C GLU A 71 -9.56 -16.67 -25.68
N GLU A 72 -10.36 -17.64 -25.26
CA GLU A 72 -10.00 -19.05 -25.31
C GLU A 72 -9.54 -19.35 -26.74
N ASP A 73 -8.23 -19.47 -26.95
CA ASP A 73 -7.70 -20.17 -28.11
C ASP A 73 -7.33 -21.58 -27.67
N GLN A 74 -8.33 -22.46 -27.82
CA GLN A 74 -8.29 -23.91 -28.08
C GLN A 74 -7.62 -24.85 -27.06
#